data_AF-A0A371E8T0-F1
#
_entry.id   AF-A0A371E8T0-F1
#
_cell.length_a   1.000
_cell.length_b   1.000
_cell.length_c   1.000
_cell.angle_alpha   90.00
_cell.angle_beta   90.00
_cell.angle_gamma   90.00
#
_symmetry.space_group_name_H-M   'P 1'
#
loop_
_entity.id
_entity.type
_entity.pdbx_description
1 polymer ?
#
loop_
_entity_poly.entity_id
_entity_poly.type
_entity_poly.pdbx_seq_one_letter_code
_entity_poly.pdbx_strand_id
1 'polypeptide(L)'
;MAKGEGEAFKGYAQHWRELAACIQPPLSENEMTTMFIDTIHSSFYEKMVGNVTSNFSDLVLIREKIEAGMRTGRIASEATTSHTNEPPDMEEEEEAT
;
A
#
# COMPACT_ATOMS: atom_id res chain seq x y z
N MET A 1 0.55 10.95 -17.41
CA MET A 1 1.80 10.86 -16.62
C MET A 1 1.39 10.62 -15.18
N ALA A 2 1.52 9.38 -14.68
CA ALA A 2 1.10 9.03 -13.33
C ALA A 2 2.11 9.60 -12.32
N LYS A 3 1.90 10.84 -11.92
CA LYS A 3 2.51 11.43 -10.72
C LYS A 3 1.70 10.91 -9.54
N GLY A 4 1.84 9.63 -9.21
CA GLY A 4 0.92 8.93 -8.31
C GLY A 4 1.66 8.12 -7.27
N GLU A 5 1.28 8.29 -6.01
CA GLU A 5 1.65 7.45 -4.85
C GLU A 5 3.05 7.68 -4.26
N GLY A 6 4.14 7.70 -5.04
CA GLY A 6 5.50 7.81 -4.47
C GLY A 6 5.80 9.15 -3.77
N GLU A 7 5.35 10.26 -4.33
CA GLU A 7 5.41 11.58 -3.67
C GLU A 7 4.36 11.72 -2.57
N ALA A 8 3.22 11.04 -2.70
CA ALA A 8 2.14 11.08 -1.72
C ALA A 8 2.56 10.43 -0.39
N PHE A 9 3.33 9.33 -0.42
CA PHE A 9 3.82 8.70 0.80
C PHE A 9 4.87 9.54 1.53
N LYS A 10 5.81 10.17 0.80
CA LYS A 10 6.77 11.09 1.43
C LYS A 10 6.08 12.25 2.15
N GLY A 11 5.02 12.79 1.54
CA GLY A 11 4.15 13.78 2.18
C GLY A 11 3.42 13.21 3.41
N TYR A 12 2.91 11.99 3.31
CA TYR A 12 2.24 11.31 4.42
C TYR A 12 3.16 11.06 5.62
N ALA A 13 4.37 10.54 5.39
CA ALA A 13 5.36 10.33 6.45
C ALA A 13 5.79 11.65 7.11
N GLN A 14 5.89 12.72 6.32
CA GLN A 14 6.18 14.06 6.83
C GLN A 14 5.04 14.60 7.68
N HIS A 15 3.80 14.50 7.21
CA HIS A 15 2.62 14.90 7.97
C HIS A 15 2.47 14.10 9.27
N TRP A 16 2.78 12.81 9.24
CA TRP A 16 2.81 11.97 10.44
C TRP A 16 3.85 12.45 11.46
N ARG A 17 5.04 12.83 11.01
CA ARG A 17 6.07 13.42 11.89
C ARG A 17 5.60 14.73 12.52
N GLU A 18 4.92 15.58 11.76
CA GLU A 18 4.37 16.85 12.26
C GLU A 18 3.26 16.62 13.28
N LEU A 19 2.35 15.67 13.03
CA LEU A 19 1.31 15.27 14.00
C LEU A 19 1.92 14.71 15.28
N ALA A 20 2.91 13.82 15.16
CA ALA A 20 3.60 13.24 16.32
C ALA A 20 4.33 14.30 17.15
N ALA A 21 4.88 15.35 16.52
CA ALA A 21 5.54 16.46 17.20
C ALA A 21 4.56 17.36 17.98
N CYS A 22 3.26 17.35 17.63
CA CYS A 22 2.22 18.14 18.30
C CYS A 22 1.66 17.47 19.56
N ILE A 23 1.99 16.20 19.84
CA ILE A 23 1.42 15.44 20.97
C ILE A 23 2.25 15.70 22.24
N GLN A 24 1.56 16.07 23.34
CA GLN A 24 2.16 16.18 24.67
C GLN A 24 1.42 15.32 25.72
N PRO A 25 2.16 14.56 26.54
CA PRO A 25 3.62 14.37 26.50
C PRO A 25 4.09 13.65 25.22
N PRO A 26 5.37 13.77 24.84
CA PRO A 26 5.89 13.11 23.63
C PRO A 26 5.57 11.60 23.65
N LEU A 27 5.13 11.08 22.51
CA LEU A 27 4.86 9.65 22.36
C LEU A 27 6.16 8.86 22.54
N SER A 28 6.07 7.75 23.26
CA SER A 28 7.12 6.74 23.26
C SER A 28 7.24 6.09 21.88
N GLU A 29 8.39 5.47 21.61
CA GLU A 29 8.65 4.79 20.34
C GLU A 29 7.65 3.65 20.05
N ASN A 30 7.19 2.98 21.11
CA ASN A 30 6.16 1.94 21.02
C ASN A 30 4.80 2.55 20.62
N GLU A 31 4.40 3.65 21.26
CA GLU A 31 3.14 4.35 20.92
C GLU A 31 3.15 4.90 19.50
N MET A 32 4.27 5.49 19.06
CA MET A 32 4.41 5.94 17.67
C MET A 32 4.31 4.77 16.68
N THR A 33 4.90 3.64 17.03
CA THR A 33 4.87 2.42 16.21
C THR A 33 3.45 1.87 16.09
N THR A 34 2.74 1.73 17.21
CA THR A 34 1.34 1.28 17.23
C THR A 34 0.43 2.22 16.43
N MET A 35 0.50 3.54 16.69
CA MET A 35 -0.33 4.51 15.99
C MET A 35 -0.05 4.53 14.48
N PHE A 36 1.21 4.37 14.08
CA PHE A 36 1.54 4.28 12.65
C PHE A 36 0.91 3.05 12.01
N ILE A 37 1.06 1.86 12.64
CA ILE A 37 0.46 0.60 12.18
C ILE A 37 -1.05 0.72 12.00
N ASP A 38 -1.75 1.37 12.94
CA ASP A 38 -3.20 1.57 12.89
C ASP A 38 -3.66 2.37 11.66
N THR A 39 -2.76 3.11 11.02
CA THR A 39 -3.07 3.90 9.82
C THR A 39 -2.64 3.28 8.51
N ILE A 40 -1.99 2.12 8.58
CA ILE A 40 -1.62 1.34 7.41
C ILE A 40 -2.86 0.56 6.94
N HIS A 41 -3.17 0.65 5.65
CA HIS A 41 -4.26 -0.12 5.07
C HIS A 41 -3.99 -1.62 5.20
N SER A 42 -5.04 -2.42 5.46
CA SER A 42 -4.92 -3.85 5.75
C SER A 42 -4.08 -4.64 4.74
N SER A 43 -4.14 -4.28 3.45
CA SER A 43 -3.35 -4.87 2.35
C SER A 43 -1.84 -4.63 2.47
N PHE A 44 -1.43 -3.53 3.09
CA PHE A 44 -0.02 -3.25 3.38
C PHE A 44 0.47 -3.93 4.64
N TYR A 45 -0.41 -4.08 5.65
CA TYR A 45 -0.06 -4.65 6.94
C TYR A 45 0.45 -6.09 6.81
N GLU A 46 -0.21 -6.94 6.01
CA GLU A 46 0.25 -8.32 5.78
C GLU A 46 1.65 -8.39 5.15
N LYS A 47 1.96 -7.45 4.25
CA LYS A 47 3.27 -7.34 3.61
C LYS A 47 4.34 -6.82 4.59
N MET A 48 3.93 -6.13 5.66
CA MET A 48 4.82 -5.58 6.70
C MET A 48 5.02 -6.52 7.89
N VAL A 49 4.02 -7.32 8.28
CA VAL A 49 4.04 -8.25 9.44
C VAL A 49 5.17 -9.27 9.40
N GLY A 50 5.70 -9.59 8.22
CA GLY A 50 6.88 -10.45 8.08
C GLY A 50 8.21 -9.79 8.49
N ASN A 51 8.23 -8.48 8.70
CA ASN A 51 9.43 -7.75 9.12
C ASN A 51 9.38 -7.48 10.63
N VAL A 52 10.31 -8.11 11.37
CA VAL A 52 10.48 -7.94 12.81
C VAL A 52 11.18 -6.60 13.07
N THR A 53 10.44 -5.50 13.11
CA THR A 53 11.01 -4.20 13.47
C THR A 53 10.16 -3.49 14.52
N SER A 54 10.81 -3.07 15.61
CA SER A 54 10.15 -2.49 16.79
C SER A 54 10.19 -0.96 16.82
N ASN A 55 10.74 -0.31 15.79
CA ASN A 55 10.85 1.14 15.74
C ASN A 55 10.15 1.75 14.52
N PHE A 56 9.71 2.99 14.69
CA PHE A 56 8.96 3.74 13.69
C PHE A 56 9.77 3.99 12.39
N SER A 57 11.07 4.24 12.51
CA SER A 57 11.93 4.55 11.35
C SER A 57 12.04 3.37 10.40
N ASP A 58 12.21 2.17 10.94
CA ASP A 58 12.26 0.93 10.17
C ASP A 58 10.92 0.63 9.48
N LEU A 59 9.79 0.90 10.16
CA LEU A 59 8.46 0.75 9.56
C LEU A 59 8.25 1.69 8.37
N VAL A 60 8.66 2.95 8.49
CA VAL A 60 8.62 3.91 7.38
C VAL A 60 9.46 3.40 6.20
N LEU A 61 10.65 2.87 6.46
CA LEU A 61 11.55 2.33 5.43
C LEU A 61 10.98 1.07 4.76
N ILE A 62 10.42 0.14 5.54
CA ILE A 62 9.79 -1.08 5.02
C ILE A 62 8.63 -0.70 4.09
N ARG A 63 7.79 0.25 4.51
CA ARG A 63 6.68 0.72 3.68
C ARG A 63 7.17 1.36 2.38
N GLU A 64 8.21 2.20 2.43
CA GLU A 64 8.80 2.79 1.23
C GLU A 64 9.33 1.71 0.27
N LYS A 65 9.95 0.65 0.81
CA LYS A 65 10.45 -0.49 0.03
C LYS A 65 9.33 -1.32 -0.58
N ILE A 66 8.23 -1.55 0.13
CA ILE A 66 7.07 -2.26 -0.40
C ILE A 66 6.45 -1.45 -1.55
N GLU A 67 6.23 -0.15 -1.37
CA GLU A 67 5.71 0.72 -2.42
C GLU A 67 6.65 0.76 -3.64
N ALA A 68 7.96 0.83 -3.43
CA ALA A 68 8.94 0.77 -4.51
C ALA A 68 8.92 -0.59 -5.24
N GLY A 69 8.76 -1.69 -4.50
CA GLY A 69 8.60 -3.03 -5.04
C GLY A 69 7.32 -3.17 -5.87
N MET A 70 6.21 -2.55 -5.44
CA MET A 70 4.95 -2.53 -6.18
C MET A 70 5.06 -1.74 -7.48
N ARG A 71 5.67 -0.54 -7.44
CA ARG A 71 5.91 0.28 -8.65
C ARG A 71 6.80 -0.42 -9.67
N THR A 72 7.76 -1.22 -9.20
CA THR A 72 8.70 -1.95 -10.08
C THR A 72 8.18 -3.32 -10.50
N GLY A 73 6.97 -3.71 -10.08
CA GLY A 73 6.39 -5.03 -10.35
C GLY A 73 7.07 -6.19 -9.63
N ARG A 74 8.02 -5.90 -8.73
CA ARG A 74 8.73 -6.90 -7.91
C ARG A 74 7.86 -7.46 -6.78
N ILE A 75 6.85 -6.70 -6.37
CA ILE A 75 5.85 -7.08 -5.37
C ILE A 75 4.49 -6.95 -6.02
N ALA A 76 3.69 -8.01 -5.95
CA ALA A 76 2.32 -7.97 -6.44
C ALA A 76 1.52 -6.91 -5.67
N SER A 77 1.00 -5.92 -6.40
CA SER A 77 -0.07 -5.06 -5.90
C SER A 77 -1.34 -5.90 -5.85
N GLU A 78 -2.13 -5.76 -4.78
CA GLU A 78 -3.50 -6.27 -4.76
C GLU A 78 -4.35 -5.41 -5.69
N ALA A 79 -4.11 -5.54 -7.00
CA ALA A 79 -5.11 -5.19 -7.98
C ALA A 79 -6.23 -6.21 -7.77
N THR A 80 -7.39 -5.72 -7.33
CA THR A 80 -8.66 -6.43 -7.44
C THR A 80 -8.70 -7.10 -8.80
N THR A 81 -8.70 -8.43 -8.81
CA THR A 81 -9.00 -9.22 -10.00
C THR A 81 -10.47 -8.98 -10.35
N SER A 82 -10.75 -7.82 -10.96
CA SER A 82 -12.02 -7.59 -11.62
C SER A 82 -12.00 -8.40 -12.91
N HIS A 83 -12.58 -9.59 -12.81
CA HIS A 83 -13.31 -10.31 -13.85
C HIS A 83 -12.68 -10.34 -15.25
N THR A 84 -12.07 -11.49 -15.57
CA THR A 84 -12.06 -12.03 -16.93
C THR A 84 -13.51 -12.13 -17.42
N ASN A 85 -13.97 -11.12 -18.16
CA ASN A 85 -15.12 -11.27 -19.03
C ASN A 85 -14.58 -11.80 -20.37
N GLU A 86 -14.47 -13.12 -20.45
CA GLU A 86 -14.47 -13.82 -21.74
C GLU A 86 -15.89 -13.67 -22.32
N PRO A 87 -16.08 -13.06 -23.50
CA PRO A 87 -17.39 -13.10 -24.15
C PRO A 87 -17.65 -14.52 -24.66
N PRO A 88 -18.84 -15.10 -24.45
CA PRO A 88 -19.22 -16.31 -25.17
C PRO A 88 -19.36 -15.94 -26.64
N ASP A 89 -18.48 -16.50 -27.45
CA ASP A 89 -18.59 -16.52 -28.90
C ASP A 89 -19.82 -17.36 -29.26
N MET A 90 -20.91 -16.67 -29.60
CA MET A 90 -22.07 -17.27 -30.27
C MET A 90 -22.13 -16.65 -31.66
N GLU A 91 -21.32 -17.19 -32.57
CA GLU A 91 -21.58 -17.08 -34.01
C GLU A 91 -22.73 -18.05 -34.35
N GLU A 92 -23.95 -17.52 -34.42
CA GLU A 92 -25.06 -18.15 -35.13
C GLU A 92 -25.57 -17.16 -36.18
N GLU A 93 -25.00 -17.23 -37.39
CA GLU A 93 -25.72 -17.10 -38.65
C GLU A 93 -24.77 -17.44 -39.81
N GLU A 94 -25.00 -18.56 -40.50
CA GLU A 94 -25.15 -18.47 -41.95
C GLU A 94 -26.10 -19.54 -42.50
N GLU A 95 -27.10 -19.00 -43.17
CA GLU A 95 -28.04 -19.54 -44.13
C GLU A 95 -27.40 -20.53 -45.14
N ALA A 96 -28.12 -21.61 -45.48
CA ALA A 96 -27.95 -22.30 -46.75
C ALA A 96 -29.31 -22.80 -47.27
N THR A 97 -29.87 -22.01 -48.18
CA THR A 97 -30.67 -22.34 -49.39
C THR A 97 -31.38 -23.70 -49.48
#